data_AF-A0A959YRC8-F1
#
_entry.id   AF-A0A959YRC8-F1
#
_cell.length_a   1.000
_cell.length_b   1.000
_cell.length_c   1.000
_cell.angle_alpha   90.00
_cell.angle_beta   90.00
_cell.angle_gamma   90.00
#
_symmetry.space_group_name_H-M   'P 1'
#
loop_
_entity.id
_entity.type
_entity.pdbx_description
1 polymer ?
#
loop_
_entity_poly.entity_id
_entity_poly.type
_entity_poly.pdbx_seq_one_letter_code
_entity_poly.pdbx_strand_id
1 'polypeptide(L)'
;MNESAILPEENAGPQVTPANSAGSASVETLRNTIWSTLETYANVHRGSGQYSQVTTHLYEKARDLVLDYAGKSKSKYTVIFCSPMRAITLAEQLEQPDYVMLSSEQTGIQLGVCALVVKKNALKNTLKPETGGGTTRLYSQNWVMWAGKTERFEAGTPAIVNVIAFAKALSMIGQNNINFGMEDRSTLLPGDILNKDNLQNMEGVELLYELRKTLIGKEQTVPTAEGDKPFINFDNSASTPTFEPVFNAFMQALFLNRKGRQKMIGEVKNICSKILNAPTIDYDIFFTSNTTESINLVAGCQFPDENKKIQPVVLTTMLEHSSNDLPWRQIPGYELIRLPVSNEGFWSFEELEKILDEYNGKKVHGNKRITHVAVSGASNVLGTCNDLKKTGEFVHRYKACFIVDAAQLVAHRKVDVRESGIDFLAFSAHKVYAPFGCGVLVAKKDLLRLSDQQISKLELSEAEIGGGIAALGKSLLLLDRIGFDVIQYEEMLLVQRV
;
A
#
# COMPACT_ATOMS: atom_id res chain seq x y z
N MET A 1 31.67 10.14 13.83
CA MET A 1 30.79 9.23 14.60
C MET A 1 30.99 9.56 16.06
N ASN A 2 30.00 10.23 16.66
CA ASN A 2 29.87 10.45 18.10
C ASN A 2 28.45 9.94 18.43
N GLU A 3 28.37 8.85 19.20
CA GLU A 3 27.14 8.07 19.47
C GLU A 3 26.26 8.65 20.60
N SER A 4 26.47 9.89 21.01
CA SER A 4 25.82 10.46 22.18
C SER A 4 25.20 11.83 21.89
N ALA A 5 24.07 11.88 21.18
CA ALA A 5 23.19 13.06 21.12
C ALA A 5 21.82 12.76 20.47
N ILE A 6 21.14 11.66 20.82
CA ILE A 6 19.72 11.49 20.46
C ILE A 6 19.02 10.70 21.58
N LEU A 7 18.82 11.29 22.76
CA LEU A 7 17.80 10.95 23.77
C LEU A 7 17.86 12.06 24.85
N PRO A 8 16.76 12.72 25.23
CA PRO A 8 16.78 13.66 26.35
C PRO A 8 16.78 12.91 27.70
N GLU A 9 17.64 13.34 28.62
CA GLU A 9 17.73 12.84 30.01
C GLU A 9 16.52 13.29 30.84
N GLU A 10 15.88 12.34 31.53
CA GLU A 10 14.86 12.59 32.56
C GLU A 10 15.50 12.98 33.89
N ASN A 11 15.09 14.11 34.47
CA ASN A 11 15.32 14.40 35.89
C ASN A 11 14.19 15.25 36.46
N ALA A 12 13.26 14.62 37.19
CA ALA A 12 12.56 15.17 38.36
C ALA A 12 11.77 14.05 39.08
N GLY A 13 11.89 13.97 40.41
CA GLY A 13 11.37 12.92 41.28
C GLY A 13 9.83 12.79 41.38
N PRO A 14 9.34 11.87 42.25
CA PRO A 14 8.05 11.22 42.06
C PRO A 14 6.89 12.12 42.45
N GLN A 15 6.05 12.47 41.48
CA GLN A 15 4.67 12.89 41.73
C GLN A 15 3.74 11.77 41.28
N VAL A 16 2.99 11.25 42.23
CA VAL A 16 1.94 10.24 42.02
C VAL A 16 0.88 10.84 41.11
N THR A 17 0.86 10.42 39.85
CA THR A 17 -0.16 10.81 38.87
C THR A 17 -1.38 9.88 38.97
N PRO A 18 -2.63 10.41 38.88
CA PRO A 18 -3.83 9.58 38.98
C PRO A 18 -3.96 8.64 37.77
N ALA A 19 -4.56 7.46 37.98
CA ALA A 19 -4.69 6.37 37.02
C ALA A 19 -5.33 6.71 35.65
N ASN A 20 -5.95 7.89 35.48
CA ASN A 20 -6.49 8.38 34.19
C ASN A 20 -5.47 9.14 33.31
N SER A 21 -4.26 9.41 33.80
CA SER A 21 -3.21 10.16 33.06
C SER A 21 -2.25 9.28 32.25
N ALA A 22 -2.13 7.99 32.62
CA ALA A 22 -1.19 7.06 31.99
C ALA A 22 -1.60 6.63 30.57
N GLY A 23 -2.91 6.61 30.27
CA GLY A 23 -3.42 6.39 28.92
C GLY A 23 -3.00 7.53 27.98
N SER A 24 -3.46 8.75 28.27
CA SER A 24 -3.14 9.93 27.46
C SER A 24 -1.64 10.12 27.18
N ALA A 25 -0.76 9.84 28.15
CA ALA A 25 0.69 9.89 27.95
C ALA A 25 1.23 8.78 27.02
N SER A 26 0.62 7.60 27.05
CA SER A 26 0.98 6.47 26.20
C SER A 26 0.58 6.71 24.74
N VAL A 27 -0.62 7.22 24.49
CA VAL A 27 -1.05 7.60 23.14
C VAL A 27 -0.26 8.78 22.61
N GLU A 28 0.12 9.74 23.44
CA GLU A 28 1.00 10.83 23.01
C GLU A 28 2.40 10.33 22.65
N THR A 29 2.95 9.37 23.43
CA THR A 29 4.23 8.73 23.09
C THR A 29 4.17 7.99 21.75
N LEU A 30 3.07 7.29 21.49
CA LEU A 30 2.84 6.61 20.22
C LEU A 30 2.70 7.62 19.08
N ARG A 31 1.90 8.69 19.28
CA ARG A 31 1.73 9.79 18.32
C ARG A 31 3.07 10.38 17.92
N ASN A 32 3.91 10.71 18.89
CA ASN A 32 5.25 11.27 18.66
C ASN A 32 6.16 10.29 17.94
N THR A 33 6.11 8.99 18.27
CA THR A 33 6.87 7.96 17.55
C THR A 33 6.47 7.90 16.07
N ILE A 34 5.17 7.94 15.78
CA ILE A 34 4.66 7.90 14.40
C ILE A 34 5.05 9.18 13.66
N TRP A 35 4.89 10.35 14.30
CA TRP A 35 5.28 11.62 13.73
C TRP A 35 6.77 11.65 13.35
N SER A 36 7.66 11.32 14.28
CA SER A 36 9.11 11.29 14.00
C SER A 36 9.51 10.28 12.93
N THR A 37 8.76 9.17 12.81
CA THR A 37 8.94 8.24 11.69
C THR A 37 8.58 8.89 10.35
N LEU A 38 7.49 9.67 10.32
CA LEU A 38 7.03 10.35 9.11
C LEU A 38 7.99 11.45 8.64
N GLU A 39 8.71 12.10 9.55
CA GLU A 39 9.69 13.14 9.20
C GLU A 39 10.82 12.63 8.29
N THR A 40 11.16 11.35 8.39
CA THR A 40 12.22 10.71 7.60
C THR A 40 11.72 9.57 6.72
N TYR A 41 10.40 9.49 6.51
CA TYR A 41 9.75 8.36 5.85
C TYR A 41 10.23 8.20 4.41
N ALA A 42 10.71 6.98 4.10
CA ALA A 42 11.03 6.53 2.76
C ALA A 42 10.87 5.00 2.67
N ASN A 43 11.03 4.45 1.47
CA ASN A 43 10.99 3.00 1.31
C ASN A 43 12.14 2.28 2.02
N VAL A 44 11.83 1.10 2.56
CA VAL A 44 12.78 0.24 3.27
C VAL A 44 13.52 -0.71 2.33
N HIS A 45 14.78 -0.97 2.66
CA HIS A 45 15.65 -1.94 1.97
C HIS A 45 15.84 -1.65 0.47
N ARG A 46 15.58 -0.41 0.04
CA ARG A 46 15.65 0.04 -1.35
C ARG A 46 16.11 1.49 -1.34
N GLY A 47 17.36 1.72 -1.74
CA GLY A 47 17.93 3.06 -1.85
C GLY A 47 19.13 3.29 -0.94
N SER A 48 20.01 4.19 -1.38
CA SER A 48 21.18 4.66 -0.62
C SER A 48 20.96 6.03 0.03
N GLY A 49 19.82 6.68 -0.23
CA GLY A 49 19.48 7.99 0.34
C GLY A 49 19.27 7.91 1.87
N GLN A 50 19.57 9.00 2.57
CA GLN A 50 19.56 9.05 4.04
C GLN A 50 18.21 8.62 4.63
N TYR A 51 17.10 9.11 4.09
CA TYR A 51 15.76 8.76 4.60
C TYR A 51 15.47 7.26 4.46
N SER A 52 15.89 6.65 3.35
CA SER A 52 15.77 5.20 3.17
C SER A 52 16.62 4.43 4.18
N GLN A 53 17.84 4.89 4.46
CA GLN A 53 18.70 4.28 5.48
C GLN A 53 18.11 4.40 6.89
N VAL A 54 17.64 5.59 7.27
CA VAL A 54 16.99 5.85 8.58
C VAL A 54 15.73 5.01 8.71
N THR A 55 14.85 5.04 7.72
CA THR A 55 13.60 4.25 7.75
C THR A 55 13.88 2.76 7.78
N THR A 56 14.88 2.27 7.02
CA THR A 56 15.32 0.87 7.07
C THR A 56 15.83 0.48 8.46
N HIS A 57 16.60 1.35 9.11
CA HIS A 57 17.08 1.11 10.47
C HIS A 57 15.92 1.03 11.47
N LEU A 58 14.97 1.97 11.41
CA LEU A 58 13.79 1.95 12.28
C LEU A 58 12.94 0.68 12.07
N TYR A 59 12.78 0.26 10.82
CA TYR A 59 12.03 -0.95 10.47
C TYR A 59 12.69 -2.25 10.98
N GLU A 60 14.02 -2.36 10.87
CA GLU A 60 14.75 -3.50 11.44
C GLU A 60 14.77 -3.47 12.98
N LYS A 61 14.86 -2.29 13.58
CA LYS A 61 14.70 -2.13 15.04
C LYS A 61 13.31 -2.56 15.52
N ALA A 62 12.27 -2.35 14.71
CA ALA A 62 10.95 -2.89 14.97
C ALA A 62 10.92 -4.43 15.00
N ARG A 63 11.67 -5.12 14.12
CA ARG A 63 11.80 -6.59 14.21
C ARG A 63 12.42 -7.01 15.54
N ASP A 64 13.48 -6.33 15.97
CA ASP A 64 14.16 -6.63 17.23
C ASP A 64 13.22 -6.46 18.43
N LEU A 65 12.47 -5.35 18.50
CA LEU A 65 11.49 -5.13 19.58
C LEU A 65 10.40 -6.21 19.64
N VAL A 66 9.94 -6.68 18.48
CA VAL A 66 8.94 -7.76 18.40
C VAL A 66 9.52 -9.10 18.85
N LEU A 67 10.77 -9.40 18.49
CA LEU A 67 11.47 -10.60 18.95
C LEU A 67 11.67 -10.60 20.46
N ASP A 68 12.05 -9.45 21.02
CA ASP A 68 12.23 -9.26 22.46
C ASP A 68 10.90 -9.46 23.20
N TYR A 69 9.81 -8.85 22.71
CA TYR A 69 8.46 -9.06 23.26
C TYR A 69 8.03 -10.53 23.21
N ALA A 70 8.34 -11.24 22.12
CA ALA A 70 8.02 -12.66 21.96
C ALA A 70 8.97 -13.60 22.74
N GLY A 71 10.01 -13.07 23.40
CA GLY A 71 11.04 -13.86 24.08
C GLY A 71 11.83 -14.78 23.13
N LYS A 72 12.05 -14.36 21.88
CA LYS A 72 12.73 -15.16 20.83
C LYS A 72 14.07 -14.55 20.43
N SER A 73 15.09 -15.39 20.27
CA SER A 73 16.42 -14.94 19.84
C SER A 73 16.50 -14.67 18.34
N LYS A 74 17.01 -13.49 17.96
CA LYS A 74 17.31 -13.09 16.56
C LYS A 74 18.26 -14.03 15.80
N SER A 75 19.02 -14.85 16.52
CA SER A 75 19.88 -15.88 15.91
C SER A 75 19.06 -17.01 15.27
N LYS A 76 17.95 -17.41 15.91
CA LYS A 76 17.12 -18.57 15.53
C LYS A 76 15.81 -18.17 14.85
N TYR A 77 15.28 -17.01 15.18
CA TYR A 77 13.99 -16.52 14.71
C TYR A 77 14.14 -15.26 13.85
N THR A 78 13.14 -15.04 13.03
CA THR A 78 12.91 -13.78 12.31
C THR A 78 11.43 -13.43 12.41
N VAL A 79 11.08 -12.21 12.03
CA VAL A 79 9.70 -11.72 12.04
C VAL A 79 9.30 -11.54 10.58
N ILE A 80 8.06 -11.86 10.22
CA ILE A 80 7.44 -11.48 8.96
C ILE A 80 6.30 -10.54 9.28
N PHE A 81 6.40 -9.28 8.83
CA PHE A 81 5.31 -8.32 8.96
C PHE A 81 4.39 -8.44 7.76
N CYS A 82 3.10 -8.66 8.01
CA CYS A 82 2.11 -8.78 6.95
C CYS A 82 0.72 -8.39 7.43
N SER A 83 -0.24 -8.38 6.50
CA SER A 83 -1.65 -8.16 6.80
C SER A 83 -2.21 -9.30 7.66
N PRO A 84 -3.30 -9.09 8.41
CA PRO A 84 -3.98 -10.15 9.15
C PRO A 84 -4.38 -11.32 8.26
N MET A 85 -4.95 -11.04 7.09
CA MET A 85 -5.31 -12.07 6.11
C MET A 85 -4.09 -12.90 5.69
N ARG A 86 -2.99 -12.24 5.37
CA ARG A 86 -1.77 -12.90 4.91
C ARG A 86 -1.06 -13.67 6.03
N ALA A 87 -1.09 -13.16 7.26
CA ALA A 87 -0.56 -13.86 8.42
C ALA A 87 -1.27 -15.20 8.62
N ILE A 88 -2.60 -15.23 8.51
CA ILE A 88 -3.39 -16.45 8.59
C ILE A 88 -3.01 -17.43 7.47
N THR A 89 -2.95 -16.96 6.21
CA THR A 89 -2.57 -17.81 5.07
C THR A 89 -1.14 -18.36 5.17
N LEU A 90 -0.19 -17.57 5.68
CA LEU A 90 1.18 -18.03 5.91
C LEU A 90 1.26 -19.02 7.09
N ALA A 91 0.51 -18.77 8.16
CA ALA A 91 0.45 -19.66 9.32
C ALA A 91 -0.17 -21.03 8.98
N GLU A 92 -1.15 -21.10 8.08
CA GLU A 92 -1.71 -22.36 7.56
C GLU A 92 -0.67 -23.23 6.85
N GLN A 93 0.42 -22.64 6.35
CA GLN A 93 1.51 -23.36 5.69
C GLN A 93 2.61 -23.79 6.68
N LEU A 94 2.61 -23.30 7.92
CA LEU A 94 3.64 -23.56 8.92
C LEU A 94 3.13 -24.52 10.00
N GLU A 95 3.99 -25.41 10.47
CA GLU A 95 3.66 -26.32 11.58
C GLU A 95 3.91 -25.64 12.95
N GLN A 96 3.05 -25.92 13.94
CA GLN A 96 3.36 -25.58 15.33
C GLN A 96 4.44 -26.54 15.87
N PRO A 97 5.41 -26.10 16.68
CA PRO A 97 5.57 -24.76 17.28
C PRO A 97 6.53 -23.82 16.53
N ASP A 98 6.67 -23.93 15.21
CA ASP A 98 7.67 -23.17 14.45
C ASP A 98 7.36 -21.67 14.30
N TYR A 99 6.17 -21.23 14.73
CA TYR A 99 5.76 -19.82 14.68
C TYR A 99 5.02 -19.33 15.93
N VAL A 100 5.07 -18.01 16.14
CA VAL A 100 4.20 -17.24 17.04
C VAL A 100 3.58 -16.10 16.23
N MET A 101 2.27 -15.89 16.35
CA MET A 101 1.57 -14.81 15.65
C MET A 101 1.14 -13.74 16.65
N LEU A 102 1.53 -12.50 16.40
CA LEU A 102 1.13 -11.32 17.17
C LEU A 102 0.34 -10.38 16.25
N SER A 103 -0.87 -10.01 16.64
CA SER A 103 -1.70 -9.05 15.90
C SER A 103 -1.69 -7.70 16.60
N SER A 104 -1.70 -6.61 15.81
CA SER A 104 -1.92 -5.25 16.33
C SER A 104 -3.21 -5.12 17.13
N GLU A 105 -4.25 -5.92 16.85
CA GLU A 105 -5.49 -5.94 17.65
C GLU A 105 -5.21 -6.28 19.13
N GLN A 106 -4.23 -7.15 19.40
CA GLN A 106 -3.85 -7.53 20.78
C GLN A 106 -3.26 -6.34 21.57
N THR A 107 -2.78 -5.31 20.88
CA THR A 107 -2.29 -4.07 21.51
C THR A 107 -3.42 -3.09 21.84
N GLY A 108 -4.63 -3.31 21.31
CA GLY A 108 -5.75 -2.38 21.39
C GLY A 108 -5.73 -1.29 20.31
N ILE A 109 -4.76 -1.29 19.39
CA ILE A 109 -4.57 -0.27 18.35
C ILE A 109 -4.81 -0.89 16.96
N GLN A 110 -5.61 -0.22 16.14
CA GLN A 110 -6.00 -0.69 14.80
C GLN A 110 -4.96 -0.30 13.74
N LEU A 111 -3.80 -0.97 13.78
CA LEU A 111 -2.71 -0.73 12.83
C LEU A 111 -2.77 -1.67 11.62
N GLY A 112 -3.57 -2.73 11.66
CA GLY A 112 -3.73 -3.68 10.55
C GLY A 112 -2.44 -4.41 10.18
N VAL A 113 -1.59 -4.66 11.19
CA VAL A 113 -0.31 -5.34 11.04
C VAL A 113 -0.30 -6.56 11.95
N CYS A 114 0.17 -7.68 11.40
CA CYS A 114 0.54 -8.87 12.13
C CYS A 114 2.04 -9.12 12.01
N ALA A 115 2.64 -9.57 13.10
CA ALA A 115 3.99 -10.12 13.14
C ALA A 115 3.94 -11.64 13.29
N LEU A 116 4.43 -12.36 12.28
CA LEU A 116 4.64 -13.80 12.35
C LEU A 116 6.10 -14.06 12.72
N VAL A 117 6.36 -14.38 13.99
CA VAL A 117 7.69 -14.71 14.50
C VAL A 117 7.98 -16.17 14.19
N VAL A 118 8.86 -16.43 13.23
CA VAL A 118 9.09 -17.76 12.65
C VAL A 118 10.53 -18.20 12.83
N LYS A 119 10.73 -19.51 12.99
CA LYS A 119 12.07 -20.10 13.02
C LYS A 119 12.69 -20.04 11.62
N LYS A 120 13.93 -19.54 11.50
CA LYS A 120 14.61 -19.35 10.20
C LYS A 120 14.71 -20.63 9.36
N ASN A 121 14.79 -21.80 10.00
CA ASN A 121 14.86 -23.08 9.30
C ASN A 121 13.51 -23.53 8.71
N ALA A 122 12.39 -23.13 9.32
CA ALA A 122 11.06 -23.44 8.79
C ALA A 122 10.81 -22.68 7.48
N LEU A 123 11.31 -21.44 7.37
CA LEU A 123 11.19 -20.65 6.16
C LEU A 123 11.83 -21.31 4.94
N LYS A 124 13.05 -21.86 5.10
CA LYS A 124 13.80 -22.48 4.00
C LYS A 124 13.13 -23.73 3.42
N ASN A 125 12.37 -24.44 4.25
CA ASN A 125 11.81 -25.74 3.90
C ASN A 125 10.34 -25.67 3.47
N THR A 126 9.62 -24.61 3.87
CA THR A 126 8.16 -24.60 3.82
C THR A 126 7.60 -23.44 3.01
N LEU A 127 8.16 -22.24 3.15
CA LEU A 127 7.65 -21.04 2.48
C LEU A 127 8.51 -20.70 1.27
N LYS A 128 7.89 -20.61 0.09
CA LYS A 128 8.57 -20.06 -1.08
C LYS A 128 8.71 -18.54 -0.90
N PRO A 129 9.91 -17.96 -0.97
CA PRO A 129 10.06 -16.51 -0.91
C PRO A 129 9.35 -15.88 -2.10
N GLU A 130 8.71 -14.73 -1.88
CA GLU A 130 8.21 -13.95 -2.98
C GLU A 130 9.37 -13.26 -3.68
N THR A 131 9.35 -13.30 -5.00
CA THR A 131 10.32 -12.55 -5.79
C THR A 131 9.86 -11.10 -5.79
N GLY A 132 10.40 -10.28 -4.89
CA GLY A 132 10.29 -8.83 -5.03
C GLY A 132 11.00 -8.35 -6.31
N GLY A 133 10.61 -7.19 -6.83
CA GLY A 133 11.39 -6.51 -7.87
C GLY A 133 12.85 -6.36 -7.43
N GLY A 134 13.79 -6.69 -8.32
CA GLY A 134 15.22 -6.62 -8.03
C GLY A 134 15.64 -5.19 -7.71
N THR A 135 16.39 -4.99 -6.63
CA THR A 135 17.01 -3.70 -6.34
C THR A 135 18.33 -3.61 -7.08
N THR A 136 18.65 -2.49 -7.69
CA THR A 136 20.00 -2.24 -8.21
C THR A 136 20.93 -1.92 -7.04
N ARG A 137 22.06 -2.63 -6.93
CA ARG A 137 23.12 -2.34 -5.95
C ARG A 137 23.99 -1.18 -6.40
N LEU A 138 24.39 -1.19 -7.66
CA LEU A 138 25.18 -0.13 -8.31
C LEU A 138 24.78 -0.05 -9.78
N TYR A 139 24.80 1.14 -10.37
CA TYR A 139 24.68 1.29 -11.81
C TYR A 139 25.69 2.32 -12.33
N SER A 140 26.00 2.18 -13.61
CA SER A 140 26.71 3.14 -14.44
C SER A 140 25.96 3.25 -15.76
N GLN A 141 26.38 4.14 -16.66
CA GLN A 141 25.75 4.28 -17.97
C GLN A 141 25.68 2.97 -18.76
N ASN A 142 26.68 2.08 -18.58
CA ASN A 142 26.84 0.88 -19.41
C ASN A 142 26.69 -0.44 -18.65
N TRP A 143 26.38 -0.41 -17.36
CA TRP A 143 26.22 -1.64 -16.58
C TRP A 143 25.36 -1.42 -15.33
N VAL A 144 24.70 -2.49 -14.91
CA VAL A 144 23.90 -2.54 -13.69
C VAL A 144 24.36 -3.74 -12.87
N MET A 145 24.82 -3.51 -11.65
CA MET A 145 24.99 -4.55 -10.65
C MET A 145 23.70 -4.64 -9.85
N TRP A 146 22.96 -5.72 -10.05
CA TRP A 146 21.79 -6.03 -9.25
C TRP A 146 22.21 -6.40 -7.82
N ALA A 147 21.44 -5.93 -6.83
CA ALA A 147 21.53 -6.44 -5.48
C ALA A 147 21.11 -7.91 -5.46
N GLY A 148 21.62 -8.66 -4.49
CA GLY A 148 21.15 -10.02 -4.26
C GLY A 148 19.64 -10.04 -4.06
N LYS A 149 18.97 -11.12 -4.49
CA LYS A 149 17.55 -11.32 -4.20
C LYS A 149 17.39 -11.30 -2.68
N THR A 150 16.83 -10.23 -2.13
CA THR A 150 16.32 -10.28 -0.77
C THR A 150 15.19 -11.29 -0.80
N GLU A 151 15.35 -12.44 -0.12
CA GLU A 151 14.24 -13.34 0.16
C GLU A 151 13.23 -12.56 0.99
N ARG A 152 12.22 -11.97 0.34
CA ARG A 152 11.15 -11.24 1.02
C ARG A 152 9.97 -12.17 1.13
N PHE A 153 9.57 -12.44 2.36
CA PHE A 153 8.28 -13.05 2.67
C PHE A 153 7.16 -12.00 2.81
N GLU A 154 7.57 -10.72 2.77
CA GLU A 154 6.74 -9.52 2.86
C GLU A 154 6.49 -9.00 1.43
N ALA A 155 5.26 -9.17 0.96
CA ALA A 155 4.83 -8.78 -0.38
C ALA A 155 4.69 -7.26 -0.51
N GLY A 156 5.22 -6.68 -1.59
CA GLY A 156 5.08 -5.25 -1.87
C GLY A 156 5.81 -4.34 -0.88
N THR A 157 5.40 -3.08 -0.81
CA THR A 157 5.86 -2.14 0.21
C THR A 157 5.16 -2.47 1.53
N PRO A 158 5.89 -2.77 2.63
CA PRO A 158 5.28 -3.06 3.91
C PRO A 158 4.61 -1.80 4.49
N ALA A 159 3.70 -1.99 5.43
CA ALA A 159 3.09 -0.89 6.20
C ALA A 159 4.11 -0.35 7.23
N ILE A 160 5.20 0.27 6.75
CA ILE A 160 6.39 0.64 7.53
C ILE A 160 6.02 1.43 8.80
N VAL A 161 5.21 2.48 8.66
CA VAL A 161 4.78 3.34 9.76
C VAL A 161 3.99 2.53 10.79
N ASN A 162 3.07 1.69 10.32
CA ASN A 162 2.24 0.84 11.16
C ASN A 162 3.07 -0.22 11.88
N VAL A 163 4.10 -0.78 11.23
CA VAL A 163 5.05 -1.75 11.83
C VAL A 163 5.85 -1.10 12.95
N ILE A 164 6.39 0.09 12.73
CA ILE A 164 7.15 0.82 13.74
C ILE A 164 6.25 1.18 14.94
N ALA A 165 5.03 1.66 14.67
CA ALA A 165 4.02 1.93 15.68
C ALA A 165 3.66 0.67 16.49
N PHE A 166 3.45 -0.45 15.81
CA PHE A 166 3.10 -1.73 16.41
C PHE A 166 4.21 -2.26 17.32
N ALA A 167 5.46 -2.25 16.84
CA ALA A 167 6.62 -2.66 17.62
C ALA A 167 6.82 -1.77 18.85
N LYS A 168 6.62 -0.45 18.71
CA LYS A 168 6.68 0.48 19.85
C LYS A 168 5.58 0.20 20.86
N ALA A 169 4.35 -0.05 20.41
CA ALA A 169 3.23 -0.42 21.28
C ALA A 169 3.51 -1.71 22.07
N LEU A 170 4.01 -2.76 21.41
CA LEU A 170 4.42 -4.00 22.07
C LEU A 170 5.52 -3.77 23.12
N SER A 171 6.54 -2.98 22.79
CA SER A 171 7.59 -2.61 23.73
C SER A 171 7.04 -1.89 24.97
N MET A 172 6.08 -0.98 24.78
CA MET A 172 5.43 -0.23 25.86
C MET A 172 4.57 -1.14 26.75
N ILE A 173 3.82 -2.06 26.14
CA ILE A 173 3.02 -3.06 26.85
C ILE A 173 3.94 -3.96 27.71
N GLY A 174 5.02 -4.48 27.12
CA GLY A 174 5.95 -5.38 27.80
C GLY A 174 6.74 -4.75 28.94
N GLN A 175 7.03 -3.45 28.88
CA GLN A 175 7.81 -2.73 29.90
C GLN A 175 6.96 -2.19 31.04
N ASN A 176 5.76 -1.68 30.73
CA ASN A 176 5.00 -0.83 31.65
C ASN A 176 3.57 -1.31 31.93
N ASN A 177 3.18 -2.51 31.48
CA ASN A 177 1.80 -3.03 31.57
C ASN A 177 0.75 -2.02 31.02
N ILE A 178 1.13 -1.29 29.97
CA ILE A 178 0.26 -0.29 29.32
C ILE A 178 -0.91 -1.00 28.63
N ASN A 179 -2.11 -0.41 28.73
CA ASN A 179 -3.28 -0.87 28.00
C ASN A 179 -3.86 0.28 27.16
N PHE A 180 -3.54 0.29 25.86
CA PHE A 180 -4.11 1.26 24.91
C PHE A 180 -5.62 1.05 24.68
N GLY A 181 -6.16 -0.13 25.01
CA GLY A 181 -7.56 -0.50 24.80
C GLY A 181 -8.57 0.17 25.74
N MET A 182 -8.11 0.96 26.73
CA MET A 182 -8.95 1.72 27.66
C MET A 182 -9.13 3.20 27.30
N GLU A 183 -8.47 3.69 26.25
CA GLU A 183 -8.67 5.06 25.81
C GLU A 183 -9.95 5.21 24.98
N ASP A 184 -10.67 6.27 25.31
CA ASP A 184 -12.06 6.54 24.95
C ASP A 184 -12.34 6.25 23.48
N ARG A 185 -13.20 5.24 23.23
CA ARG A 185 -13.55 4.80 21.89
C ARG A 185 -14.44 5.85 21.23
N SER A 186 -13.77 6.84 20.66
CA SER A 186 -14.38 8.07 20.17
C SER A 186 -15.63 7.79 19.31
N THR A 187 -16.67 8.59 19.54
CA THR A 187 -17.91 8.57 18.76
C THR A 187 -17.87 9.52 17.57
N LEU A 188 -16.66 10.03 17.25
CA LEU A 188 -16.42 10.95 16.15
C LEU A 188 -17.05 10.41 14.87
N LEU A 189 -17.78 11.28 14.19
CA LEU A 189 -18.38 10.93 12.92
C LEU A 189 -17.30 11.00 11.83
N PRO A 190 -17.38 10.17 10.78
CA PRO A 190 -16.43 10.24 9.67
C PRO A 190 -16.28 11.64 9.08
N GLY A 191 -17.38 12.41 8.99
CA GLY A 191 -17.34 13.79 8.52
C GLY A 191 -16.52 14.72 9.42
N ASP A 192 -16.46 14.48 10.73
CA ASP A 192 -15.63 15.27 11.64
C ASP A 192 -14.14 14.99 11.38
N ILE A 193 -13.78 13.72 11.20
CA ILE A 193 -12.40 13.28 11.00
C ILE A 193 -11.88 13.69 9.60
N LEU A 194 -12.71 13.54 8.58
CA LEU A 194 -12.29 13.71 7.18
C LEU A 194 -12.41 15.15 6.69
N ASN A 195 -13.38 15.92 7.18
CA ASN A 195 -13.69 17.24 6.60
C ASN A 195 -13.34 18.41 7.52
N LYS A 196 -13.22 18.23 8.84
CA LYS A 196 -12.99 19.36 9.76
C LYS A 196 -11.51 19.63 10.00
N ASP A 197 -10.96 20.59 9.26
CA ASP A 197 -9.64 21.15 9.50
C ASP A 197 -9.52 22.57 8.95
N ASN A 198 -8.34 23.19 9.11
CA ASN A 198 -8.06 24.55 8.67
C ASN A 198 -8.08 24.72 7.13
N LEU A 199 -8.06 23.62 6.38
CA LEU A 199 -8.05 23.64 4.92
C LEU A 199 -9.46 23.39 4.35
N GLN A 200 -10.47 23.07 5.16
CA GLN A 200 -11.78 22.54 4.73
C GLN A 200 -12.55 23.37 3.68
N ASN A 201 -12.29 24.68 3.59
CA ASN A 201 -12.97 25.61 2.69
C ASN A 201 -12.13 26.03 1.47
N MET A 202 -10.90 25.50 1.32
CA MET A 202 -9.99 25.84 0.21
C MET A 202 -10.14 24.87 -0.96
N GLU A 203 -9.83 25.29 -2.17
CA GLU A 203 -9.83 24.43 -3.36
C GLU A 203 -8.77 24.88 -4.36
N GLY A 204 -8.53 24.08 -5.41
CA GLY A 204 -7.63 24.47 -6.48
C GLY A 204 -6.19 24.73 -6.04
N VAL A 205 -5.58 25.74 -6.66
CA VAL A 205 -4.19 26.16 -6.42
C VAL A 205 -3.98 26.69 -4.99
N GLU A 206 -4.98 27.35 -4.39
CA GLU A 206 -4.90 27.84 -3.00
C GLU A 206 -4.71 26.66 -2.05
N LEU A 207 -5.56 25.63 -2.17
CA LEU A 207 -5.43 24.43 -1.36
C LEU A 207 -4.08 23.73 -1.57
N LEU A 208 -3.61 23.63 -2.81
CA LEU A 208 -2.29 23.04 -3.11
C LEU A 208 -1.15 23.77 -2.38
N TYR A 209 -1.17 25.11 -2.37
CA TYR A 209 -0.15 25.93 -1.72
C TYR A 209 -0.18 25.81 -0.20
N GLU A 210 -1.36 25.89 0.41
CA GLU A 210 -1.50 25.75 1.87
C GLU A 210 -1.20 24.32 2.34
N LEU A 211 -1.63 23.30 1.59
CA LEU A 211 -1.34 21.90 1.91
C LEU A 211 0.16 21.62 1.95
N ARG A 212 0.93 22.18 1.01
CA ARG A 212 2.41 22.07 0.97
C ARG A 212 3.08 22.56 2.26
N LYS A 213 2.49 23.51 2.99
CA LYS A 213 3.03 23.99 4.26
C LYS A 213 2.89 22.96 5.38
N THR A 214 1.92 22.05 5.26
CA THR A 214 1.64 20.97 6.22
C THR A 214 2.39 19.68 5.89
N LEU A 215 3.38 19.71 4.99
CA LEU A 215 4.19 18.55 4.66
C LEU A 215 5.04 18.15 5.87
N ILE A 216 4.83 16.93 6.38
CA ILE A 216 5.60 16.42 7.52
C ILE A 216 7.04 16.14 7.07
N GLY A 217 8.01 16.59 7.86
CA GLY A 217 9.44 16.47 7.53
C GLY A 217 9.98 17.51 6.54
N LYS A 218 9.20 18.55 6.20
CA LYS A 218 9.61 19.60 5.26
C LYS A 218 10.88 20.35 5.67
N GLU A 219 11.04 20.64 6.96
CA GLU A 219 12.15 21.45 7.49
C GLU A 219 13.41 20.63 7.81
N GLN A 220 13.40 19.34 7.46
CA GLN A 220 14.50 18.43 7.76
C GLN A 220 15.69 18.67 6.80
N THR A 221 16.88 18.54 7.36
CA THR A 221 18.14 18.69 6.64
C THR A 221 18.89 17.37 6.56
N VAL A 222 19.67 17.20 5.49
CA VAL A 222 20.56 16.06 5.26
C VAL A 222 22.01 16.52 5.22
N PRO A 223 22.96 15.80 5.84
CA PRO A 223 24.36 16.16 5.78
C PRO A 223 24.89 15.85 4.38
N THR A 224 25.54 16.84 3.77
CA THR A 224 26.20 16.70 2.47
C THR A 224 27.70 17.02 2.61
N ALA A 225 28.47 16.80 1.54
CA ALA A 225 29.87 17.19 1.51
C ALA A 225 30.08 18.71 1.73
N GLU A 226 29.05 19.53 1.46
CA GLU A 226 29.06 20.99 1.62
C GLU A 226 28.35 21.45 2.91
N GLY A 227 28.13 20.54 3.86
CA GLY A 227 27.36 20.80 5.07
C GLY A 227 25.88 20.42 4.93
N ASP A 228 25.08 20.78 5.93
CA ASP A 228 23.67 20.40 5.96
C ASP A 228 22.87 21.18 4.92
N LYS A 229 22.02 20.47 4.16
CA LYS A 229 21.15 21.04 3.13
C LYS A 229 19.71 20.58 3.35
N PRO A 230 18.69 21.36 2.94
CA PRO A 230 17.31 20.91 2.96
C PRO A 230 17.13 19.61 2.18
N PHE A 231 16.37 18.67 2.73
CA PHE A 231 16.02 17.44 2.01
C PHE A 231 15.05 17.74 0.87
N ILE A 232 15.31 17.19 -0.32
CA ILE A 232 14.40 17.26 -1.47
C ILE A 232 14.05 15.83 -1.89
N ASN A 233 12.78 15.47 -1.76
CA ASN A 233 12.31 14.14 -2.11
C ASN A 233 11.95 14.03 -3.61
N PHE A 234 12.76 13.30 -4.36
CA PHE A 234 12.45 12.88 -5.75
C PHE A 234 12.15 11.38 -5.89
N ASP A 235 11.80 10.70 -4.79
CA ASP A 235 11.47 9.27 -4.76
C ASP A 235 9.95 9.00 -4.57
N ASN A 236 9.09 9.96 -4.94
CA ASN A 236 7.63 9.87 -4.75
C ASN A 236 6.99 8.70 -5.51
N SER A 237 7.59 8.26 -6.63
CA SER A 237 7.10 7.08 -7.37
C SER A 237 7.24 5.79 -6.57
N ALA A 238 8.17 5.76 -5.62
CA ALA A 238 8.40 4.62 -4.77
C ALA A 238 7.43 4.66 -3.57
N SER A 239 7.35 5.80 -2.88
CA SER A 239 6.34 6.10 -1.85
C SER A 239 6.28 7.59 -1.58
N THR A 240 5.11 8.11 -1.28
CA THR A 240 4.89 9.55 -1.01
C THR A 240 4.99 9.85 0.50
N PRO A 241 5.50 11.03 0.89
CA PRO A 241 5.35 11.54 2.25
C PRO A 241 3.87 11.85 2.54
N THR A 242 3.56 12.36 3.72
CA THR A 242 2.18 12.71 4.11
C THR A 242 2.08 14.12 4.66
N PHE A 243 0.84 14.57 4.85
CA PHE A 243 0.50 15.90 5.33
C PHE A 243 -0.18 15.82 6.71
N GLU A 244 -0.06 16.87 7.51
CA GLU A 244 -0.66 16.92 8.85
C GLU A 244 -2.15 16.57 8.88
N PRO A 245 -3.02 17.05 7.96
CA PRO A 245 -4.43 16.67 7.96
C PRO A 245 -4.67 15.17 7.75
N VAL A 246 -3.84 14.54 6.91
CA VAL A 246 -3.90 13.08 6.64
C VAL A 246 -3.44 12.29 7.86
N PHE A 247 -2.35 12.72 8.50
CA PHE A 247 -1.89 12.14 9.76
C PHE A 247 -2.91 12.30 10.90
N ASN A 248 -3.57 13.46 11.01
CA ASN A 248 -4.59 13.69 12.02
C ASN A 248 -5.81 12.77 11.80
N ALA A 249 -6.24 12.57 10.54
CA ALA A 249 -7.30 11.62 10.21
C ALA A 249 -6.92 10.19 10.61
N PHE A 250 -5.67 9.77 10.32
CA PHE A 250 -5.12 8.49 10.76
C PHE A 250 -5.20 8.33 12.28
N MET A 251 -4.64 9.28 13.04
CA MET A 251 -4.57 9.21 14.51
C MET A 251 -5.94 9.19 15.17
N GLN A 252 -6.90 9.99 14.68
CA GLN A 252 -8.26 10.00 15.22
C GLN A 252 -9.00 8.68 14.96
N ALA A 253 -8.73 8.05 13.81
CA ALA A 253 -9.38 6.81 13.42
C ALA A 253 -8.84 5.55 14.13
N LEU A 254 -7.58 5.56 14.60
CA LEU A 254 -6.97 4.42 15.32
C LEU A 254 -7.78 3.94 16.54
N PHE A 255 -8.49 4.87 17.19
CA PHE A 255 -9.20 4.64 18.44
C PHE A 255 -10.73 4.57 18.27
N LEU A 256 -11.25 4.56 17.04
CA LEU A 256 -12.69 4.42 16.81
C LEU A 256 -13.22 3.08 17.35
N ASN A 257 -14.40 3.09 17.98
CA ASN A 257 -15.12 1.84 18.27
C ASN A 257 -15.54 1.12 16.97
N ARG A 258 -15.98 -0.14 17.11
CA ARG A 258 -16.47 -0.96 15.99
C ARG A 258 -17.51 -0.26 15.12
N LYS A 259 -18.45 0.48 15.71
CA LYS A 259 -19.51 1.20 14.98
C LYS A 259 -18.93 2.40 14.22
N GLY A 260 -18.03 3.17 14.85
CA GLY A 260 -17.29 4.27 14.23
C GLY A 260 -16.45 3.79 13.06
N ARG A 261 -15.72 2.68 13.22
CA ARG A 261 -14.97 2.03 12.14
C ARG A 261 -15.86 1.65 10.95
N GLN A 262 -16.97 0.96 11.18
CA GLN A 262 -17.87 0.56 10.10
C GLN A 262 -18.41 1.77 9.33
N LYS A 263 -18.75 2.86 10.03
CA LYS A 263 -19.14 4.12 9.40
C LYS A 263 -17.99 4.73 8.60
N MET A 264 -16.77 4.73 9.12
CA MET A 264 -15.59 5.23 8.43
C MET A 264 -15.32 4.44 7.14
N ILE A 265 -15.34 3.11 7.22
CA ILE A 265 -15.19 2.22 6.06
C ILE A 265 -16.24 2.56 4.99
N GLY A 266 -17.52 2.66 5.38
CA GLY A 266 -18.61 3.02 4.47
C GLY A 266 -18.42 4.40 3.83
N GLU A 267 -18.00 5.40 4.61
CA GLU A 267 -17.75 6.75 4.10
C GLU A 267 -16.59 6.77 3.09
N VAL A 268 -15.49 6.09 3.38
CA VAL A 268 -14.35 6.04 2.45
C VAL A 268 -14.66 5.22 1.21
N LYS A 269 -15.50 4.16 1.29
CA LYS A 269 -16.03 3.49 0.09
C LYS A 269 -16.85 4.47 -0.77
N ASN A 270 -17.68 5.32 -0.16
CA ASN A 270 -18.43 6.34 -0.90
C ASN A 270 -17.51 7.38 -1.55
N ILE A 271 -16.43 7.79 -0.87
CA ILE A 271 -15.42 8.71 -1.42
C ILE A 271 -14.74 8.08 -2.65
N CYS A 272 -14.23 6.85 -2.52
CA CYS A 272 -13.65 6.10 -3.64
C CYS A 272 -14.63 5.94 -4.80
N SER A 273 -15.89 5.61 -4.51
CA SER A 273 -16.96 5.45 -5.51
C SER A 273 -17.17 6.73 -6.32
N LYS A 274 -17.21 7.89 -5.68
CA LYS A 274 -17.38 9.19 -6.34
C LYS A 274 -16.16 9.59 -7.17
N ILE A 275 -14.97 9.55 -6.57
CA ILE A 275 -13.73 10.03 -7.20
C ILE A 275 -13.34 9.17 -8.41
N LEU A 276 -13.53 7.85 -8.32
CA LEU A 276 -13.17 6.91 -9.38
C LEU A 276 -14.31 6.66 -10.38
N ASN A 277 -15.47 7.30 -10.20
CA ASN A 277 -16.72 7.03 -10.92
C ASN A 277 -17.08 5.53 -10.94
N ALA A 278 -17.00 4.90 -9.77
CA ALA A 278 -17.29 3.49 -9.54
C ALA A 278 -18.60 3.36 -8.75
N PRO A 279 -19.78 3.53 -9.37
CA PRO A 279 -21.05 3.54 -8.65
C PRO A 279 -21.29 2.19 -7.96
N THR A 280 -21.70 2.24 -6.69
CA THR A 280 -21.85 1.05 -5.81
C THR A 280 -22.92 0.05 -6.27
N ILE A 281 -23.74 0.42 -7.25
CA ILE A 281 -24.67 -0.50 -7.91
C ILE A 281 -23.93 -1.47 -8.84
N ASP A 282 -22.84 -1.01 -9.48
CA ASP A 282 -22.07 -1.76 -10.48
C ASP A 282 -20.72 -2.26 -9.96
N TYR A 283 -20.18 -1.62 -8.93
CA TYR A 283 -18.85 -1.90 -8.38
C TYR A 283 -18.87 -2.12 -6.88
N ASP A 284 -18.02 -3.03 -6.42
CA ASP A 284 -17.63 -3.20 -5.02
C ASP A 284 -16.25 -2.58 -4.80
N ILE A 285 -16.03 -2.08 -3.58
CA ILE A 285 -14.77 -1.47 -3.14
C ILE A 285 -14.30 -2.25 -1.93
N PHE A 286 -13.10 -2.84 -2.06
CA PHE A 286 -12.43 -3.60 -1.02
C PHE A 286 -11.17 -2.86 -0.59
N PHE A 287 -10.91 -2.86 0.72
CA PHE A 287 -9.63 -2.39 1.24
C PHE A 287 -8.70 -3.57 1.47
N THR A 288 -7.49 -3.44 0.93
CA THR A 288 -6.40 -4.40 1.08
C THR A 288 -5.23 -3.68 1.75
N SER A 289 -4.08 -4.34 1.83
CA SER A 289 -2.85 -3.76 2.38
C SER A 289 -2.09 -2.94 1.33
N ASN A 290 -2.16 -3.35 0.07
CA ASN A 290 -1.48 -2.70 -1.06
C ASN A 290 -1.98 -3.23 -2.43
N THR A 291 -1.55 -2.59 -3.52
CA THR A 291 -1.85 -3.00 -4.90
C THR A 291 -1.49 -4.47 -5.16
N THR A 292 -0.36 -4.95 -4.62
CA THR A 292 0.08 -6.34 -4.81
C THR A 292 -0.94 -7.32 -4.24
N GLU A 293 -1.45 -7.08 -3.03
CA GLU A 293 -2.48 -7.93 -2.42
C GLU A 293 -3.79 -7.87 -3.23
N SER A 294 -4.21 -6.68 -3.68
CA SER A 294 -5.37 -6.52 -4.57
C SER A 294 -5.24 -7.33 -5.86
N ILE A 295 -4.09 -7.25 -6.56
CA ILE A 295 -3.87 -7.99 -7.81
C ILE A 295 -3.81 -9.49 -7.54
N ASN A 296 -3.21 -9.94 -6.43
CA ASN A 296 -3.20 -11.36 -6.07
C ASN A 296 -4.61 -11.90 -5.78
N LEU A 297 -5.49 -11.09 -5.18
CA LEU A 297 -6.90 -11.47 -5.00
C LEU A 297 -7.59 -11.68 -6.35
N VAL A 298 -7.39 -10.75 -7.30
CA VAL A 298 -7.94 -10.87 -8.66
C VAL A 298 -7.36 -12.08 -9.39
N ALA A 299 -6.03 -12.27 -9.34
CA ALA A 299 -5.35 -13.41 -9.96
C ALA A 299 -5.78 -14.77 -9.36
N GLY A 300 -6.19 -14.78 -8.08
CA GLY A 300 -6.75 -15.96 -7.43
C GLY A 300 -8.16 -16.31 -7.88
N CYS A 301 -8.90 -15.39 -8.52
CA CYS A 301 -10.22 -15.66 -9.06
C CYS A 301 -10.12 -16.38 -10.41
N GLN A 302 -10.75 -17.55 -10.51
CA GLN A 302 -10.78 -18.29 -11.78
C GLN A 302 -11.77 -17.63 -12.74
N PHE A 303 -11.35 -17.47 -14.00
CA PHE A 303 -12.27 -17.13 -15.08
C PHE A 303 -13.39 -18.18 -15.16
N PRO A 304 -14.67 -17.77 -15.23
CA PRO A 304 -15.77 -18.71 -15.34
C PRO A 304 -15.74 -19.43 -16.69
N ASP A 305 -15.30 -20.69 -16.69
CA ASP A 305 -15.49 -21.63 -17.81
C ASP A 305 -16.25 -22.86 -17.32
N GLU A 306 -17.58 -22.79 -17.45
CA GLU A 306 -18.52 -23.84 -17.03
C GLU A 306 -18.23 -25.20 -17.69
N ASN A 307 -17.56 -25.21 -18.85
CA ASN A 307 -17.30 -26.42 -19.61
C ASN A 307 -15.83 -26.87 -19.58
N LYS A 308 -14.93 -26.10 -18.94
CA LYS A 308 -13.46 -26.32 -18.91
C LYS A 308 -12.86 -26.61 -20.30
N LYS A 309 -13.42 -25.99 -21.35
CA LYS A 309 -12.98 -26.18 -22.73
C LYS A 309 -11.93 -25.15 -23.14
N ILE A 310 -11.79 -24.06 -22.39
CA ILE A 310 -10.90 -22.95 -22.67
C ILE A 310 -9.62 -23.13 -21.87
N GLN A 311 -8.48 -22.96 -22.54
CA GLN A 311 -7.22 -22.71 -21.86
C GLN A 311 -7.07 -21.19 -21.66
N PRO A 312 -7.08 -20.68 -20.41
CA PRO A 312 -7.04 -19.24 -20.17
C PRO A 312 -5.65 -18.66 -20.45
N VAL A 313 -5.65 -17.45 -21.00
CA VAL A 313 -4.45 -16.67 -21.33
C VAL A 313 -4.59 -15.28 -20.70
N VAL A 314 -3.53 -14.82 -20.05
CA VAL A 314 -3.40 -13.45 -19.53
C VAL A 314 -2.50 -12.67 -20.49
N LEU A 315 -2.98 -11.52 -20.95
CA LEU A 315 -2.20 -10.54 -21.69
C LEU A 315 -1.74 -9.44 -20.74
N THR A 316 -0.43 -9.24 -20.67
CA THR A 316 0.21 -8.11 -19.96
C THR A 316 1.02 -7.28 -20.95
N THR A 317 1.77 -6.28 -20.48
CA THR A 317 2.72 -5.53 -21.31
C THR A 317 4.16 -5.75 -20.86
N MET A 318 5.12 -5.25 -21.64
CA MET A 318 6.54 -5.21 -21.23
C MET A 318 6.83 -4.14 -20.15
N LEU A 319 5.85 -3.31 -19.77
CA LEU A 319 6.01 -2.21 -18.81
C LEU A 319 5.65 -2.59 -17.37
N GLU A 320 5.08 -3.77 -17.17
CA GLU A 320 4.42 -4.09 -15.91
C GLU A 320 5.40 -4.16 -14.74
N HIS A 321 5.02 -3.51 -13.64
CA HIS A 321 5.68 -3.71 -12.36
C HIS A 321 5.55 -5.17 -11.93
N SER A 322 6.53 -5.68 -11.17
CA SER A 322 6.52 -7.09 -10.75
C SER A 322 5.25 -7.51 -9.99
N SER A 323 4.59 -6.57 -9.30
CA SER A 323 3.28 -6.81 -8.64
C SER A 323 2.13 -7.09 -9.62
N ASN A 324 2.21 -6.59 -10.85
CA ASN A 324 1.22 -6.80 -11.90
C ASN A 324 1.70 -7.79 -13.00
N ASP A 325 2.76 -8.55 -12.73
CA ASP A 325 3.29 -9.53 -13.67
C ASP A 325 3.52 -10.90 -12.99
N LEU A 326 4.09 -10.93 -11.78
CA LEU A 326 4.38 -12.19 -11.07
C LEU A 326 3.14 -12.98 -10.65
N PRO A 327 2.04 -12.37 -10.13
CA PRO A 327 0.86 -13.13 -9.76
C PRO A 327 0.31 -13.96 -10.93
N TRP A 328 0.31 -13.38 -12.13
CA TRP A 328 -0.20 -14.02 -13.35
C TRP A 328 0.67 -15.20 -13.81
N ARG A 329 2.00 -15.15 -13.60
CA ARG A 329 2.92 -16.25 -13.95
C ARG A 329 2.70 -17.50 -13.10
N GLN A 330 2.12 -17.33 -11.91
CA GLN A 330 2.03 -18.38 -10.90
C GLN A 330 0.68 -19.11 -10.93
N ILE A 331 -0.28 -18.66 -11.74
CA ILE A 331 -1.61 -19.28 -11.82
C ILE A 331 -1.52 -20.61 -12.60
N PRO A 332 -1.83 -21.76 -11.98
CA PRO A 332 -1.79 -23.04 -12.66
C PRO A 332 -2.76 -23.11 -13.85
N GLY A 333 -2.26 -23.53 -15.01
CA GLY A 333 -3.06 -23.71 -16.23
C GLY A 333 -3.28 -22.45 -17.06
N TYR A 334 -2.79 -21.29 -16.60
CA TYR A 334 -2.82 -20.04 -17.35
C TYR A 334 -1.53 -19.86 -18.14
N GLU A 335 -1.66 -19.33 -19.36
CA GLU A 335 -0.52 -18.85 -20.15
C GLU A 335 -0.42 -17.34 -20.04
N LEU A 336 0.81 -16.82 -19.94
CA LEU A 336 1.07 -15.38 -19.89
C LEU A 336 1.77 -14.94 -21.18
N ILE A 337 1.17 -13.98 -21.88
CA ILE A 337 1.75 -13.32 -23.05
C ILE A 337 1.93 -11.82 -22.77
N ARG A 338 2.88 -11.19 -23.48
CA ARG A 338 3.23 -9.77 -23.31
C ARG A 338 3.08 -9.01 -24.61
N LEU A 339 2.30 -7.94 -24.56
CA LEU A 339 2.20 -6.94 -25.62
C LEU A 339 3.51 -6.15 -25.69
N PRO A 340 4.16 -6.10 -26.86
CA PRO A 340 5.30 -5.21 -27.10
C PRO A 340 4.89 -3.74 -26.94
N VAL A 341 5.84 -2.91 -26.53
CA VAL A 341 5.68 -1.45 -26.41
C VAL A 341 6.82 -0.75 -27.12
N SER A 342 6.61 0.50 -27.52
CA SER A 342 7.67 1.36 -28.06
C SER A 342 8.74 1.68 -26.98
N ASN A 343 9.84 2.29 -27.40
CA ASN A 343 10.90 2.72 -26.46
C ASN A 343 10.40 3.77 -25.46
N GLU A 344 9.36 4.51 -25.82
CA GLU A 344 8.67 5.51 -25.02
C GLU A 344 7.54 4.89 -24.18
N GLY A 345 7.33 3.57 -24.24
CA GLY A 345 6.34 2.87 -23.43
C GLY A 345 4.89 2.98 -23.92
N PHE A 346 4.68 3.24 -25.21
CA PHE A 346 3.34 3.21 -25.80
C PHE A 346 3.08 1.88 -26.51
N TRP A 347 1.91 1.28 -26.30
CA TRP A 347 1.47 0.13 -27.09
C TRP A 347 0.65 0.56 -28.30
N SER A 348 0.72 -0.24 -29.38
CA SER A 348 -0.12 -0.06 -30.57
C SER A 348 -1.48 -0.70 -30.37
N PHE A 349 -2.55 0.03 -30.73
CA PHE A 349 -3.91 -0.49 -30.71
C PHE A 349 -4.13 -1.51 -31.83
N GLU A 350 -3.45 -1.35 -32.96
CA GLU A 350 -3.49 -2.30 -34.07
C GLU A 350 -2.90 -3.65 -33.65
N GLU A 351 -1.77 -3.66 -32.94
CA GLU A 351 -1.18 -4.91 -32.43
C GLU A 351 -2.01 -5.51 -31.29
N LEU A 352 -2.55 -4.68 -30.39
CA LEU A 352 -3.48 -5.14 -29.35
C LEU A 352 -4.70 -5.83 -29.96
N GLU A 353 -5.37 -5.19 -30.92
CA GLU A 353 -6.56 -5.75 -31.59
C GLU A 353 -6.21 -7.03 -32.33
N LYS A 354 -5.09 -7.05 -33.06
CA LYS A 354 -4.63 -8.24 -33.79
C LYS A 354 -4.45 -9.44 -32.85
N ILE A 355 -3.76 -9.26 -31.72
CA ILE A 355 -3.56 -10.33 -30.73
C ILE A 355 -4.90 -10.80 -30.16
N LEU A 356 -5.78 -9.87 -29.76
CA LEU A 356 -7.10 -10.22 -29.24
C LEU A 356 -7.96 -10.97 -30.28
N ASP A 357 -7.92 -10.55 -31.54
CA ASP A 357 -8.63 -11.18 -32.64
C ASP A 357 -8.11 -12.58 -32.94
N GLU A 358 -6.79 -12.79 -32.96
CA GLU A 358 -6.18 -14.10 -33.18
C GLU A 358 -6.58 -15.11 -32.10
N TYR A 359 -6.60 -14.72 -30.82
CA TYR A 359 -6.97 -15.61 -29.71
C TYR A 359 -8.49 -15.82 -29.57
N ASN A 360 -9.28 -14.74 -29.60
CA ASN A 360 -10.69 -14.77 -29.20
C ASN A 360 -11.67 -14.70 -30.38
N GLY A 361 -11.34 -13.95 -31.43
CA GLY A 361 -12.17 -13.79 -32.63
C GLY A 361 -12.03 -14.95 -33.60
N LYS A 362 -10.87 -15.02 -34.26
CA LYS A 362 -10.48 -16.05 -35.24
C LYS A 362 -10.11 -17.40 -34.62
N LYS A 363 -9.72 -17.40 -33.33
CA LYS A 363 -9.37 -18.62 -32.56
C LYS A 363 -8.21 -19.40 -33.18
N VAL A 364 -7.22 -18.70 -33.73
CA VAL A 364 -6.01 -19.25 -34.35
C VAL A 364 -5.23 -20.12 -33.36
N HIS A 365 -5.25 -19.75 -32.07
CA HIS A 365 -4.56 -20.46 -30.99
C HIS A 365 -5.38 -21.62 -30.39
N GLY A 366 -6.28 -22.24 -31.17
CA GLY A 366 -7.02 -23.42 -30.75
C GLY A 366 -8.03 -23.11 -29.66
N ASN A 367 -7.90 -23.74 -28.47
CA ASN A 367 -8.77 -23.50 -27.32
C ASN A 367 -8.27 -22.40 -26.38
N LYS A 368 -7.12 -21.80 -26.66
CA LYS A 368 -6.56 -20.70 -25.85
C LYS A 368 -7.37 -19.42 -26.04
N ARG A 369 -7.79 -18.79 -24.95
CA ARG A 369 -8.51 -17.51 -24.98
C ARG A 369 -7.87 -16.52 -24.03
N ILE A 370 -7.70 -15.29 -24.50
CA ILE A 370 -7.34 -14.17 -23.63
C ILE A 370 -8.55 -13.91 -22.74
N THR A 371 -8.41 -14.22 -21.46
CA THR A 371 -9.45 -14.04 -20.44
C THR A 371 -9.23 -12.77 -19.64
N HIS A 372 -7.97 -12.34 -19.51
CA HIS A 372 -7.56 -11.19 -18.73
C HIS A 372 -6.57 -10.34 -19.52
N VAL A 373 -6.75 -9.03 -19.47
CA VAL A 373 -5.80 -8.04 -19.95
C VAL A 373 -5.43 -7.16 -18.76
N ALA A 374 -4.22 -7.35 -18.23
CA ALA A 374 -3.72 -6.67 -17.04
C ALA A 374 -2.61 -5.69 -17.43
N VAL A 375 -2.86 -4.39 -17.23
CA VAL A 375 -1.94 -3.33 -17.66
C VAL A 375 -1.68 -2.31 -16.54
N SER A 376 -0.53 -1.66 -16.58
CA SER A 376 -0.26 -0.50 -15.73
C SER A 376 -0.96 0.73 -16.29
N GLY A 377 -1.67 1.47 -15.43
CA GLY A 377 -2.29 2.75 -15.77
C GLY A 377 -1.27 3.84 -16.07
N ALA A 378 -0.13 3.80 -15.36
CA ALA A 378 1.06 4.58 -15.66
C ALA A 378 2.32 3.77 -15.35
N SER A 379 3.33 3.84 -16.21
CA SER A 379 4.61 3.15 -15.98
C SER A 379 5.37 3.77 -14.82
N ASN A 380 5.78 2.96 -13.85
CA ASN A 380 6.63 3.42 -12.75
C ASN A 380 8.08 3.73 -13.16
N VAL A 381 8.48 3.39 -14.39
CA VAL A 381 9.82 3.61 -14.91
C VAL A 381 9.83 4.73 -15.92
N LEU A 382 8.96 4.67 -16.93
CA LEU A 382 8.93 5.65 -18.03
C LEU A 382 7.98 6.82 -17.76
N GLY A 383 7.09 6.72 -16.77
CA GLY A 383 6.03 7.71 -16.52
C GLY A 383 4.91 7.72 -17.56
N THR A 384 5.01 6.88 -18.59
CA THR A 384 4.05 6.83 -19.70
C THR A 384 2.67 6.40 -19.24
N CYS A 385 1.66 7.18 -19.65
CA CYS A 385 0.24 6.89 -19.47
C CYS A 385 -0.35 6.52 -20.84
N ASN A 386 -0.88 5.31 -20.97
CA ASN A 386 -1.55 4.87 -22.19
C ASN A 386 -3.06 5.16 -22.12
N ASP A 387 -3.74 5.18 -23.26
CA ASP A 387 -5.19 5.44 -23.33
C ASP A 387 -5.97 4.20 -22.86
N LEU A 388 -6.36 4.23 -21.58
CA LEU A 388 -7.09 3.15 -20.92
C LEU A 388 -8.51 3.00 -21.47
N LYS A 389 -9.16 4.08 -21.90
CA LYS A 389 -10.51 4.03 -22.44
C LYS A 389 -10.54 3.24 -23.74
N LYS A 390 -9.67 3.63 -24.68
CA LYS A 390 -9.55 2.91 -25.94
C LYS A 390 -9.07 1.47 -25.73
N THR A 391 -8.20 1.23 -24.75
CA THR A 391 -7.78 -0.13 -24.37
C THR A 391 -8.97 -0.97 -23.91
N GLY A 392 -9.78 -0.45 -22.98
CA GLY A 392 -10.99 -1.13 -22.48
C GLY A 392 -11.99 -1.47 -23.59
N GLU A 393 -12.19 -0.58 -24.55
CA GLU A 393 -13.06 -0.82 -25.72
C GLU A 393 -12.62 -2.06 -26.53
N PHE A 394 -11.32 -2.22 -26.80
CA PHE A 394 -10.81 -3.42 -27.48
C PHE A 394 -10.94 -4.65 -26.60
N VAL A 395 -10.55 -4.56 -25.33
CA VAL A 395 -10.60 -5.70 -24.40
C VAL A 395 -12.02 -6.29 -24.31
N HIS A 396 -13.03 -5.43 -24.15
CA HIS A 396 -14.42 -5.86 -24.03
C HIS A 396 -15.03 -6.35 -25.34
N ARG A 397 -14.63 -5.77 -26.49
CA ARG A 397 -15.04 -6.27 -27.82
C ARG A 397 -14.69 -7.74 -28.00
N TYR A 398 -13.57 -8.17 -27.42
CA TYR A 398 -13.10 -9.55 -27.47
C TYR A 398 -13.44 -10.38 -26.22
N LYS A 399 -14.36 -9.91 -25.37
CA LYS A 399 -14.88 -10.63 -24.19
C LYS A 399 -13.81 -11.03 -23.17
N ALA A 400 -12.76 -10.21 -23.04
CA ALA A 400 -11.77 -10.35 -21.98
C ALA A 400 -12.07 -9.38 -20.83
N CYS A 401 -11.50 -9.65 -19.66
CA CYS A 401 -11.61 -8.79 -18.49
C CYS A 401 -10.47 -7.77 -18.45
N PHE A 402 -10.77 -6.50 -18.14
CA PHE A 402 -9.80 -5.42 -18.11
C PHE A 402 -9.37 -5.06 -16.69
N ILE A 403 -8.08 -5.26 -16.39
CA ILE A 403 -7.46 -5.04 -15.08
C ILE A 403 -6.42 -3.93 -15.19
N VAL A 404 -6.49 -2.96 -14.29
CA VAL A 404 -5.57 -1.81 -14.26
C VAL A 404 -4.84 -1.71 -12.91
N ASP A 405 -3.51 -1.78 -12.95
CA ASP A 405 -2.65 -1.32 -11.85
C ASP A 405 -2.54 0.20 -11.92
N ALA A 406 -3.26 0.89 -11.04
CA ALA A 406 -3.35 2.35 -11.00
C ALA A 406 -2.43 2.96 -9.93
N ALA A 407 -1.43 2.22 -9.44
CA ALA A 407 -0.56 2.66 -8.34
C ALA A 407 0.22 3.95 -8.64
N GLN A 408 0.53 4.23 -9.92
CA GLN A 408 1.18 5.47 -10.38
C GLN A 408 0.22 6.43 -11.08
N LEU A 409 -1.09 6.14 -11.08
CA LEU A 409 -2.08 6.91 -11.84
C LEU A 409 -3.00 7.71 -10.92
N VAL A 410 -3.53 7.08 -9.86
CA VAL A 410 -4.63 7.65 -9.04
C VAL A 410 -4.28 8.97 -8.35
N ALA A 411 -3.01 9.21 -8.00
CA ALA A 411 -2.60 10.47 -7.37
C ALA A 411 -2.34 11.60 -8.38
N HIS A 412 -2.26 11.27 -9.68
CA HIS A 412 -1.71 12.15 -10.71
C HIS A 412 -2.72 12.48 -11.81
N ARG A 413 -3.67 11.59 -12.09
CA ARG A 413 -4.68 11.74 -13.14
C ARG A 413 -6.04 11.34 -12.62
N LYS A 414 -7.08 12.01 -13.14
CA LYS A 414 -8.46 11.57 -12.93
C LYS A 414 -8.65 10.20 -13.56
N VAL A 415 -9.22 9.27 -12.81
CA VAL A 415 -9.54 7.92 -13.30
C VAL A 415 -11.05 7.76 -13.29
N ASP A 416 -11.60 7.34 -14.42
CA ASP A 416 -13.01 6.99 -14.56
C ASP A 416 -13.11 5.52 -14.94
N VAL A 417 -13.47 4.67 -13.96
CA VAL A 417 -13.51 3.21 -14.19
C VAL A 417 -14.63 2.82 -15.14
N ARG A 418 -15.74 3.56 -15.14
CA ARG A 418 -16.91 3.25 -15.97
C ARG A 418 -16.67 3.67 -17.41
N GLU A 419 -16.19 4.89 -17.62
CA GLU A 419 -15.87 5.40 -18.96
C GLU A 419 -14.76 4.57 -19.59
N SER A 420 -13.76 4.16 -18.80
CA SER A 420 -12.63 3.38 -19.31
C SER A 420 -12.92 1.88 -19.44
N GLY A 421 -14.11 1.42 -19.04
CA GLY A 421 -14.44 -0.01 -19.05
C GLY A 421 -13.55 -0.85 -18.14
N ILE A 422 -13.04 -0.30 -17.05
CA ILE A 422 -12.17 -1.03 -16.13
C ILE A 422 -13.03 -1.97 -15.29
N ASP A 423 -12.72 -3.27 -15.33
CA ASP A 423 -13.40 -4.29 -14.54
C ASP A 423 -12.76 -4.45 -13.16
N PHE A 424 -11.44 -4.31 -13.07
CA PHE A 424 -10.69 -4.29 -11.81
C PHE A 424 -9.66 -3.16 -11.80
N LEU A 425 -9.65 -2.35 -10.74
CA LEU A 425 -8.65 -1.32 -10.52
C LEU A 425 -8.00 -1.48 -9.14
N ALA A 426 -6.68 -1.48 -9.10
CA ALA A 426 -5.92 -1.63 -7.86
C ALA A 426 -4.93 -0.48 -7.66
N PHE A 427 -4.85 0.06 -6.44
CA PHE A 427 -3.83 1.04 -6.08
C PHE A 427 -3.48 1.02 -4.58
N SER A 428 -2.37 1.66 -4.22
CA SER A 428 -1.80 1.68 -2.88
C SER A 428 -1.85 3.08 -2.28
N ALA A 429 -2.36 3.22 -1.06
CA ALA A 429 -2.48 4.51 -0.38
C ALA A 429 -1.13 5.19 -0.12
N HIS A 430 -0.04 4.42 0.05
CA HIS A 430 1.30 4.96 0.23
C HIS A 430 1.88 5.65 -1.01
N LYS A 431 1.22 5.58 -2.16
CA LYS A 431 1.52 6.39 -3.35
C LYS A 431 0.51 7.53 -3.58
N VAL A 432 -0.40 7.68 -2.62
CA VAL A 432 -1.47 8.68 -2.61
C VAL A 432 -1.42 9.41 -1.27
N TYR A 433 -0.21 9.82 -0.85
CA TYR A 433 0.08 10.62 0.35
C TYR A 433 -0.43 10.05 1.69
N ALA A 434 -0.77 8.75 1.75
CA ALA A 434 -1.29 8.08 2.93
C ALA A 434 -0.50 6.78 3.23
N PRO A 435 0.72 6.88 3.80
CA PRO A 435 1.65 5.76 4.02
C PRO A 435 1.28 4.85 5.20
N PHE A 436 -0.02 4.57 5.41
CA PHE A 436 -0.56 3.96 6.63
C PHE A 436 -1.14 2.55 6.40
N GLY A 437 -0.52 1.75 5.53
CA GLY A 437 -0.84 0.33 5.38
C GLY A 437 -2.22 0.02 4.78
N CYS A 438 -2.62 0.76 3.74
CA CYS A 438 -3.89 0.56 3.05
C CYS A 438 -3.69 0.51 1.52
N GLY A 439 -4.49 -0.31 0.86
CA GLY A 439 -4.67 -0.39 -0.58
C GLY A 439 -6.16 -0.50 -0.92
N VAL A 440 -6.49 -0.30 -2.19
CA VAL A 440 -7.86 -0.37 -2.69
C VAL A 440 -7.90 -1.36 -3.85
N LEU A 441 -8.97 -2.16 -3.88
CA LEU A 441 -9.42 -2.89 -5.05
C LEU A 441 -10.85 -2.42 -5.37
N VAL A 442 -11.01 -1.79 -6.52
CA VAL A 442 -12.33 -1.57 -7.13
C VAL A 442 -12.58 -2.75 -8.05
N ALA A 443 -13.70 -3.43 -7.86
CA ALA A 443 -14.07 -4.61 -8.62
C ALA A 443 -15.49 -4.46 -9.15
N LYS A 444 -15.69 -4.69 -10.44
CA LYS A 444 -17.03 -4.76 -11.02
C LYS A 444 -17.76 -5.96 -10.41
N LYS A 445 -19.01 -5.74 -10.05
CA LYS A 445 -19.86 -6.77 -9.46
C LYS A 445 -19.96 -7.98 -10.38
N ASP A 446 -20.18 -9.14 -9.76
CA ASP A 446 -20.30 -10.46 -10.39
C ASP A 446 -19.01 -11.00 -11.04
N LEU A 447 -17.95 -10.18 -11.17
CA LEU A 447 -16.65 -10.62 -11.69
C LEU A 447 -15.72 -11.12 -10.58
N LEU A 448 -15.70 -10.47 -9.41
CA LEU A 448 -14.92 -10.95 -8.27
C LEU A 448 -15.66 -12.09 -7.57
N ARG A 449 -15.17 -13.32 -7.71
CA ARG A 449 -15.73 -14.50 -7.04
C ARG A 449 -14.82 -14.93 -5.90
N LEU A 450 -15.22 -14.57 -4.69
CA LEU A 450 -14.55 -14.94 -3.46
C LEU A 450 -15.37 -16.00 -2.72
N SER A 451 -14.68 -16.95 -2.08
CA SER A 451 -15.34 -17.88 -1.15
C SER A 451 -15.78 -17.18 0.14
N ASP A 452 -16.74 -17.75 0.87
CA ASP A 452 -17.17 -17.22 2.17
C ASP A 452 -16.00 -17.04 3.15
N GLN A 453 -15.01 -17.93 3.08
CA GLN A 453 -13.79 -17.84 3.87
C GLN A 453 -12.92 -16.64 3.47
N GLN A 454 -12.79 -16.36 2.16
CA GLN A 454 -12.05 -15.20 1.66
C GLN A 454 -12.75 -13.88 2.03
N ILE A 455 -14.08 -13.83 1.89
CA ILE A 455 -14.88 -12.67 2.30
C ILE A 455 -14.69 -12.40 3.80
N SER A 456 -14.81 -13.43 4.63
CA SER A 456 -14.62 -13.31 6.08
C SER A 456 -13.21 -12.81 6.44
N LYS A 457 -12.17 -13.32 5.76
CA LYS A 457 -10.77 -12.87 5.96
C LYS A 457 -10.58 -11.41 5.55
N LEU A 458 -11.21 -10.97 4.45
CA LEU A 458 -11.16 -9.57 4.00
C LEU A 458 -11.87 -8.64 4.98
N GLU A 459 -13.08 -8.97 5.41
CA GLU A 459 -13.84 -8.15 6.38
C GLU A 459 -13.09 -7.97 7.70
N LEU A 460 -12.43 -9.03 8.19
CA LEU A 460 -11.56 -8.95 9.36
C LEU A 460 -10.37 -8.02 9.11
N SER A 461 -9.71 -8.16 7.97
CA SER A 461 -8.58 -7.29 7.61
C SER A 461 -9.00 -5.82 7.48
N GLU A 462 -10.13 -5.52 6.83
CA GLU A 462 -10.68 -4.16 6.70
C GLU A 462 -10.94 -3.52 8.08
N ALA A 463 -11.44 -4.32 9.02
CA ALA A 463 -11.72 -3.86 10.38
C ALA A 463 -10.46 -3.48 11.17
N GLU A 464 -9.30 -4.04 10.83
CA GLU A 464 -8.03 -3.77 11.51
C GLU A 464 -7.24 -2.61 10.90
N ILE A 465 -7.47 -2.23 9.63
CA ILE A 465 -6.78 -1.11 8.94
C ILE A 465 -7.54 0.22 9.02
N GLY A 466 -8.45 0.40 9.98
CA GLY A 466 -9.35 1.56 10.08
C GLY A 466 -8.64 2.93 10.03
N GLY A 467 -7.48 3.05 10.68
CA GLY A 467 -6.64 4.25 10.60
C GLY A 467 -6.15 4.55 9.19
N GLY A 468 -5.64 3.52 8.50
CA GLY A 468 -5.14 3.64 7.13
C GLY A 468 -6.25 4.00 6.13
N ILE A 469 -7.45 3.47 6.32
CA ILE A 469 -8.64 3.79 5.51
C ILE A 469 -9.02 5.26 5.67
N ALA A 470 -9.06 5.79 6.90
CA ALA A 470 -9.36 7.21 7.14
C ALA A 470 -8.32 8.14 6.50
N ALA A 471 -7.03 7.80 6.62
CA ALA A 471 -5.94 8.55 6.01
C ALA A 471 -6.06 8.58 4.47
N LEU A 472 -6.34 7.43 3.87
CA LEU A 472 -6.61 7.34 2.43
C LEU A 472 -7.80 8.22 2.03
N GLY A 473 -8.92 8.11 2.73
CA GLY A 473 -10.12 8.93 2.44
C GLY A 473 -9.82 10.43 2.52
N LYS A 474 -9.06 10.85 3.54
CA LYS A 474 -8.63 12.24 3.69
C LYS A 474 -7.76 12.70 2.53
N SER A 475 -6.79 11.88 2.14
CA SER A 475 -5.89 12.19 1.03
C SER A 475 -6.62 12.31 -0.30
N LEU A 476 -7.52 11.37 -0.60
CA LEU A 476 -8.33 11.41 -1.83
C LEU A 476 -9.21 12.66 -1.89
N LEU A 477 -9.85 13.06 -0.78
CA LEU A 477 -10.62 14.30 -0.71
C LEU A 477 -9.76 15.54 -0.96
N LEU A 478 -8.53 15.58 -0.46
CA LEU A 478 -7.60 16.69 -0.71
C LEU A 478 -7.21 16.76 -2.20
N LEU A 479 -6.89 15.61 -2.82
CA LEU A 479 -6.55 15.56 -4.25
C LEU A 479 -7.73 15.99 -5.13
N ASP A 480 -8.94 15.50 -4.84
CA ASP A 480 -10.15 15.85 -5.58
C ASP A 480 -10.47 17.36 -5.49
N ARG A 481 -10.30 17.96 -4.29
CA ARG A 481 -10.52 19.39 -4.07
C ARG A 481 -9.42 20.29 -4.64
N ILE A 482 -8.18 19.79 -4.76
CA ILE A 482 -7.14 20.49 -5.52
C ILE A 482 -7.50 20.49 -7.01
N GLY A 483 -8.09 19.40 -7.49
CA GLY A 483 -8.42 19.21 -8.90
C GLY A 483 -7.28 18.52 -9.64
N PHE A 484 -7.61 17.42 -10.33
CA PHE A 484 -6.64 16.63 -11.09
C PHE A 484 -6.07 17.37 -12.30
N ASP A 485 -6.80 18.35 -12.83
CA ASP A 485 -6.35 19.28 -13.86
C ASP A 485 -5.24 20.21 -13.33
N VAL A 486 -5.41 20.75 -12.13
CA VAL A 486 -4.38 21.55 -11.44
C VAL A 486 -3.14 20.70 -11.15
N ILE A 487 -3.32 19.49 -10.60
CA ILE A 487 -2.22 18.55 -10.31
C ILE A 487 -1.44 18.24 -11.58
N GLN A 488 -2.13 17.85 -12.65
CA GLN A 488 -1.50 17.52 -13.93
C GLN A 488 -0.76 18.71 -14.54
N TYR A 489 -1.34 19.91 -14.47
CA TYR A 489 -0.71 21.12 -14.97
C TYR A 489 0.59 21.44 -14.22
N GLU A 490 0.58 21.38 -12.89
CA GLU A 490 1.77 21.63 -12.06
C GLU A 490 2.86 20.58 -12.27
N GLU A 491 2.50 19.31 -12.45
CA GLU A 491 3.45 18.25 -12.82
C GLU A 491 4.12 18.52 -14.16
N MET A 492 3.34 18.93 -15.17
CA MET A 492 3.88 19.28 -16.49
C MET A 492 4.86 20.46 -16.40
N LEU A 493 4.54 21.47 -15.60
CA LEU A 493 5.45 22.60 -15.36
C LEU A 493 6.74 22.16 -14.66
N LEU A 494 6.67 21.23 -13.70
CA LEU A 494 7.86 20.71 -13.02
C LEU A 494 8.75 19.93 -13.99
N VAL A 495 8.17 19.06 -14.82
CA VAL A 495 8.93 18.28 -15.80
C VAL A 495 9.55 19.16 -16.89
N GLN A 496 8.88 20.22 -17.32
CA GLN A 496 9.45 21.17 -18.30
C GLN A 496 10.61 22.03 -17.74
N ARG A 497 10.74 22.15 -16.42
CA ARG A 497 11.78 22.93 -15.75
C ARG A 497 13.06 22.13 -15.46
N VAL A 498 12.98 20.80 -15.54
CA VAL A 498 14.08 19.84 -15.37
C VAL A 498 14.63 19.48 -16.74
#